data_AF-A0A3B9J1L1-F1
#
_entry.id   AF-A0A3B9J1L1-F1
#
_cell.length_a   1.000
_cell.length_b   1.000
_cell.length_c   1.000
_cell.angle_alpha   90.00
_cell.angle_beta   90.00
_cell.angle_gamma   90.00
#
_symmetry.space_group_name_H-M   'P 1'
#
loop_
_entity.id
_entity.type
_entity.pdbx_description
1 polymer ?
#
loop_
_entity_poly.entity_id
_entity_poly.type
_entity_poly.pdbx_seq_one_letter_code
_entity_poly.pdbx_strand_id
1 'polypeptide(L)'
;MPSLFTRVIQPICATALLLTACSGAGTSLLSRPPTSSTTSTVTQATTIPPAPATTTTTSTTTTTEAPSVPVAQFTGEEVNQPLSRPAFLVKIDNHPLARPQWGINQADVVFEELVEGNITRFAAIFHSRNVTDIGPVRSARTGDFHLLSNLNTPLFGNSGGNPTVMRLLNDEDMILIGDTNVGRAAYRRSDERSAPHNLLTGTGEIYAAADGRGGTPPQMFSYRDDDESLPPSAQPVGVIEIDYGGYQ
;
A
#
# COMPACT_ATOMS: atom_id res chain seq x y z
N MET A 1 58.25 46.39 -8.81
CA MET A 1 57.47 46.39 -10.07
C MET A 1 56.21 45.57 -9.84
N PRO A 2 55.02 46.18 -9.95
CA PRO A 2 53.74 45.55 -9.62
C PRO A 2 53.07 44.98 -10.88
N SER A 3 52.36 43.86 -10.77
CA SER A 3 51.37 43.42 -11.78
C SER A 3 50.10 43.03 -11.05
N LEU A 4 49.25 44.02 -10.78
CA LEU A 4 47.96 44.24 -11.43
C LEU A 4 46.99 43.06 -11.29
N PHE A 5 46.18 43.16 -10.23
CA PHE A 5 44.88 42.54 -10.11
C PHE A 5 43.94 43.05 -11.22
N THR A 6 43.47 42.15 -12.08
CA THR A 6 42.35 42.44 -12.99
C THR A 6 41.10 41.79 -12.42
N ARG A 7 40.27 42.60 -11.74
CA ARG A 7 38.89 42.24 -11.38
C ARG A 7 38.05 42.28 -12.65
N VAL A 8 37.59 41.13 -13.12
CA VAL A 8 36.54 41.05 -14.13
C VAL A 8 35.20 41.20 -13.42
N ILE A 9 34.58 42.37 -13.59
CA ILE A 9 33.20 42.65 -13.22
C ILE A 9 32.34 42.11 -14.36
N GLN A 10 31.61 41.02 -14.13
CA GLN A 10 30.56 40.55 -15.04
C GLN A 10 29.19 41.06 -14.59
N PRO A 11 28.34 41.48 -15.54
CA PRO A 11 27.09 42.19 -15.25
C PRO A 11 26.00 41.26 -14.72
N ILE A 12 25.28 41.76 -13.72
CA ILE A 12 24.02 41.23 -13.20
C ILE A 12 22.96 41.43 -14.30
N CYS A 13 22.64 40.36 -15.04
CA CYS A 13 21.44 40.31 -15.88
C CYS A 13 20.22 40.11 -14.98
N ALA A 14 19.55 41.22 -14.64
CA ALA A 14 18.23 41.21 -14.02
C ALA A 14 17.18 40.84 -15.08
N THR A 15 16.73 39.59 -15.10
CA THR A 15 15.60 39.15 -15.91
C THR A 15 14.31 39.57 -15.22
N ALA A 16 13.61 40.54 -15.82
CA ALA A 16 12.31 41.02 -15.37
C ALA A 16 11.23 39.95 -15.59
N LEU A 17 10.58 39.52 -14.51
CA LEU A 17 9.35 38.73 -14.54
C LEU A 17 8.17 39.63 -14.96
N LEU A 18 7.65 39.43 -16.17
CA LEU A 18 6.37 40.01 -16.61
C LEU A 18 5.22 39.13 -16.10
N LEU A 19 4.45 39.62 -15.13
CA LEU A 19 3.17 39.05 -14.73
C LEU A 19 2.10 39.43 -15.76
N THR A 20 1.68 38.47 -16.57
CA THR A 20 0.45 38.55 -17.36
C THR A 20 -0.73 38.00 -16.55
N ALA A 21 -1.51 38.91 -15.98
CA ALA A 21 -2.81 38.63 -15.41
C ALA A 21 -3.86 38.53 -16.53
N CYS A 22 -4.29 37.32 -16.86
CA CYS A 22 -5.50 37.12 -17.65
C CYS A 22 -6.66 36.82 -16.71
N SER A 23 -7.49 37.85 -16.51
CA SER A 23 -8.81 37.75 -15.90
C SER A 23 -9.75 37.06 -16.89
N GLY A 24 -10.27 35.89 -16.51
CA GLY A 24 -11.19 35.09 -17.31
C GLY A 24 -12.38 34.65 -16.47
N ALA A 25 -13.34 35.54 -16.29
CA ALA A 25 -14.64 35.23 -15.73
C ALA A 25 -15.42 34.33 -16.71
N GLY A 26 -15.46 33.03 -16.42
CA GLY A 26 -16.32 32.07 -17.08
C GLY A 26 -17.42 31.61 -16.13
N THR A 27 -18.57 32.27 -16.19
CA THR A 27 -19.83 31.83 -15.56
C THR A 27 -20.27 30.52 -16.18
N SER A 28 -20.11 29.41 -15.46
CA SER A 28 -20.72 28.13 -15.82
C SER A 28 -22.10 28.03 -15.15
N LEU A 29 -23.14 28.26 -15.96
CA LEU A 29 -24.53 27.97 -15.61
C LEU A 29 -24.76 26.48 -15.86
N LEU A 30 -24.65 25.66 -14.81
CA LEU A 30 -25.20 24.30 -14.81
C LEU A 30 -26.15 24.17 -13.61
N SER A 31 -27.43 24.05 -13.98
CA SER A 31 -28.58 23.92 -13.11
C SER A 31 -28.46 22.71 -12.18
N ARG A 32 -28.66 22.98 -10.89
CA ARG A 32 -28.87 21.99 -9.84
C ARG A 32 -30.08 21.10 -10.15
N PRO A 33 -29.98 19.77 -10.07
CA PRO A 33 -31.14 18.89 -10.21
C PRO A 33 -32.10 19.07 -9.01
N PRO A 34 -33.42 18.95 -9.22
CA PRO A 34 -34.38 19.10 -8.14
C PRO A 34 -34.32 17.91 -7.18
N THR A 35 -34.40 18.24 -5.89
CA THR A 35 -34.60 17.31 -4.79
C THR A 35 -36.01 16.72 -4.89
N SER A 36 -36.13 15.44 -5.26
CA SER A 36 -37.40 14.72 -5.22
C SER A 36 -37.80 14.46 -3.77
N SER A 37 -38.92 15.02 -3.36
CA SER A 37 -39.61 14.68 -2.11
C SER A 37 -40.51 13.46 -2.37
N THR A 38 -40.31 12.39 -1.60
CA THR A 38 -41.17 11.21 -1.66
C THR A 38 -42.35 11.41 -0.71
N THR A 39 -43.52 11.65 -1.28
CA THR A 39 -44.82 11.59 -0.58
C THR A 39 -45.14 10.13 -0.24
N SER A 40 -45.34 9.82 1.04
CA SER A 40 -45.85 8.52 1.49
C SER A 40 -47.36 8.46 1.31
N THR A 41 -47.83 7.64 0.37
CA THR A 41 -49.25 7.31 0.21
C THR A 41 -49.59 6.13 1.13
N VAL A 42 -50.52 6.34 2.06
CA VAL A 42 -51.08 5.27 2.89
C VAL A 42 -52.10 4.49 2.07
N THR A 43 -51.80 3.23 1.74
CA THR A 43 -52.76 2.30 1.14
C THR A 43 -53.47 1.51 2.24
N GLN A 44 -54.79 1.66 2.26
CA GLN A 44 -55.74 0.97 3.13
C GLN A 44 -55.77 -0.52 2.79
N ALA A 45 -55.60 -1.39 3.80
CA ALA A 45 -55.61 -2.83 3.64
C ALA A 45 -57.05 -3.38 3.66
N THR A 46 -57.43 -4.08 2.59
CA THR A 46 -58.65 -4.89 2.51
C THR A 46 -58.37 -6.28 3.09
N THR A 47 -59.13 -6.67 4.11
CA THR A 47 -59.01 -7.96 4.80
C THR A 47 -59.65 -9.07 3.96
N ILE A 48 -58.86 -10.06 3.54
CA ILE A 48 -59.34 -11.32 2.93
C ILE A 48 -59.20 -12.45 3.98
N PRO A 49 -60.19 -13.36 4.11
CA PRO A 49 -60.13 -14.49 5.06
C PRO A 49 -58.97 -15.47 4.77
N PRO A 50 -58.32 -16.05 5.80
CA PRO A 50 -57.22 -16.97 5.60
C PRO A 50 -57.71 -18.36 5.14
N ALA A 51 -57.01 -18.91 4.13
CA ALA A 51 -57.13 -20.30 3.70
C ALA A 51 -56.42 -21.25 4.70
N PRO A 52 -56.84 -22.52 4.82
CA PRO A 52 -56.27 -23.46 5.79
C PRO A 52 -54.79 -23.77 5.47
N ALA A 53 -53.94 -23.61 6.49
CA ALA A 53 -52.51 -23.85 6.42
C ALA A 53 -52.19 -25.36 6.39
N THR A 54 -51.63 -25.84 5.28
CA THR A 54 -50.96 -27.14 5.21
C THR A 54 -49.61 -27.02 5.92
N THR A 55 -49.40 -27.82 6.97
CA THR A 55 -48.15 -27.87 7.71
C THR A 55 -47.14 -28.71 6.93
N THR A 56 -46.23 -28.06 6.19
CA THR A 56 -45.05 -28.71 5.60
C THR A 56 -43.92 -28.65 6.62
N THR A 57 -43.57 -29.79 7.19
CA THR A 57 -42.44 -29.94 8.10
C THR A 57 -41.13 -29.87 7.29
N THR A 58 -40.54 -28.68 7.19
CA THR A 58 -39.21 -28.51 6.61
C THR A 58 -38.17 -29.06 7.58
N SER A 59 -37.55 -30.18 7.23
CA SER A 59 -36.38 -30.70 7.94
C SER A 59 -35.19 -29.78 7.70
N THR A 60 -34.79 -29.03 8.73
CA THR A 60 -33.55 -28.25 8.73
C THR A 60 -32.37 -29.20 8.92
N THR A 61 -31.70 -29.59 7.83
CA THR A 61 -30.39 -30.23 7.90
C THR A 61 -29.39 -29.18 8.37
N THR A 62 -28.97 -29.26 9.64
CA THR A 62 -27.84 -28.46 10.15
C THR A 62 -26.57 -29.20 9.77
N THR A 63 -26.00 -28.88 8.61
CA THR A 63 -24.63 -29.28 8.29
C THR A 63 -23.72 -28.48 9.21
N THR A 64 -23.17 -29.13 10.24
CA THR A 64 -22.10 -28.54 11.05
C THR A 64 -20.86 -28.52 10.17
N GLU A 65 -20.56 -27.36 9.60
CA GLU A 65 -19.32 -27.08 8.89
C GLU A 65 -18.15 -27.35 9.85
N ALA A 66 -17.19 -28.16 9.41
CA ALA A 66 -15.99 -28.43 10.20
C ALA A 66 -15.26 -27.09 10.50
N PRO A 67 -14.63 -26.94 11.67
CA PRO A 67 -13.90 -25.71 11.97
C PRO A 67 -12.79 -25.50 10.93
N SER A 68 -12.87 -24.40 10.19
CA SER A 68 -11.85 -23.99 9.21
C SER A 68 -10.51 -23.82 9.90
N VAL A 69 -9.47 -24.51 9.42
CA VAL A 69 -8.08 -24.28 9.86
C VAL A 69 -7.75 -22.81 9.57
N PRO A 70 -7.18 -22.05 10.51
CA PRO A 70 -6.85 -20.67 10.24
C PRO A 70 -5.70 -20.59 9.22
N VAL A 71 -5.78 -19.61 8.32
CA VAL A 71 -4.78 -19.35 7.28
C VAL A 71 -4.13 -17.97 7.45
N ALA A 72 -2.92 -17.80 6.94
CA ALA A 72 -2.26 -16.51 6.88
C ALA A 72 -2.90 -15.60 5.81
N GLN A 73 -3.20 -14.36 6.19
CA GLN A 73 -4.04 -13.40 5.45
C GLN A 73 -3.53 -13.05 4.04
N PHE A 74 -2.23 -13.23 3.78
CA PHE A 74 -1.57 -12.87 2.53
C PHE A 74 -1.02 -14.04 1.72
N THR A 75 -0.88 -15.22 2.33
CA THR A 75 -0.33 -16.41 1.65
C THR A 75 -1.34 -17.54 1.50
N GLY A 76 -2.39 -17.59 2.32
CA GLY A 76 -3.34 -18.71 2.35
C GLY A 76 -2.76 -19.97 2.99
N GLU A 77 -1.50 -19.94 3.45
CA GLU A 77 -0.86 -21.05 4.13
C GLU A 77 -1.52 -21.28 5.49
N GLU A 78 -1.74 -22.55 5.84
CA GLU A 78 -2.26 -22.94 7.15
C GLU A 78 -1.34 -22.47 8.28
N VAL A 79 -1.95 -21.99 9.36
CA VAL A 79 -1.24 -21.58 10.58
C VAL A 79 -1.83 -22.28 11.80
N ASN A 80 -1.03 -22.46 12.84
CA ASN A 80 -1.49 -23.12 14.07
C ASN A 80 -2.52 -22.28 14.84
N GLN A 81 -2.47 -20.96 14.69
CA GLN A 81 -3.33 -19.99 15.35
C GLN A 81 -3.54 -18.77 14.43
N PRO A 82 -4.69 -18.08 14.51
CA PRO A 82 -4.91 -16.85 13.76
C PRO A 82 -3.82 -15.81 14.04
N LEU A 83 -3.28 -15.21 12.99
CA LEU A 83 -2.31 -14.12 13.11
C LEU A 83 -3.05 -12.82 13.40
N SER A 84 -2.82 -12.22 14.57
CA SER A 84 -3.44 -10.96 15.01
C SER A 84 -2.50 -9.74 14.97
N ARG A 85 -1.28 -9.92 14.47
CA ARG A 85 -0.30 -8.83 14.33
C ARG A 85 -0.61 -7.96 13.10
N PRO A 86 -0.18 -6.68 13.09
CA PRO A 86 -0.33 -5.84 11.90
C PRO A 86 0.59 -6.28 10.76
N ALA A 87 0.15 -6.00 9.54
CA ALA A 87 0.99 -6.11 8.35
C ALA A 87 2.13 -5.10 8.42
N PHE A 88 3.35 -5.53 8.08
CA PHE A 88 4.46 -4.61 7.87
C PHE A 88 4.67 -4.38 6.38
N LEU A 89 4.28 -3.21 5.89
CA LEU A 89 4.58 -2.77 4.52
C LEU A 89 5.86 -1.94 4.55
N VAL A 90 6.82 -2.26 3.67
CA VAL A 90 8.09 -1.54 3.59
C VAL A 90 8.49 -1.25 2.16
N LYS A 91 8.97 -0.02 1.95
CA LYS A 91 9.50 0.39 0.64
C LYS A 91 10.92 -0.12 0.45
N ILE A 92 11.15 -0.89 -0.61
CA ILE A 92 12.44 -1.50 -0.94
C ILE A 92 12.97 -0.97 -2.28
N ASP A 93 14.27 -0.69 -2.33
CA ASP A 93 14.98 -0.25 -3.52
C ASP A 93 14.98 -1.33 -4.61
N ASN A 94 14.78 -0.93 -5.86
CA ASN A 94 14.98 -1.79 -7.03
C ASN A 94 15.95 -1.20 -8.06
N HIS A 95 16.74 -0.20 -7.66
CA HIS A 95 17.84 0.30 -8.48
C HIS A 95 18.86 -0.84 -8.77
N PRO A 96 19.51 -0.88 -9.95
CA PRO A 96 20.49 -1.93 -10.28
C PRO A 96 21.59 -2.12 -9.21
N LEU A 97 22.11 -1.02 -8.66
CA LEU A 97 23.12 -1.04 -7.58
C LEU A 97 22.59 -1.49 -6.21
N ALA A 98 21.27 -1.62 -6.05
CA ALA A 98 20.61 -2.14 -4.86
C ALA A 98 20.30 -3.64 -4.96
N ARG A 99 20.59 -4.29 -6.09
CA ARG A 99 20.32 -5.70 -6.30
C ARG A 99 21.54 -6.55 -5.91
N PRO A 100 21.34 -7.75 -5.35
CA PRO A 100 20.05 -8.30 -4.88
C PRO A 100 19.52 -7.62 -3.61
N GLN A 101 18.21 -7.64 -3.40
CA GLN A 101 17.58 -7.17 -2.15
C GLN A 101 17.82 -8.16 -1.01
N TRP A 102 17.76 -7.67 0.23
CA TRP A 102 17.72 -8.48 1.43
C TRP A 102 16.27 -8.80 1.81
N GLY A 103 16.00 -10.07 2.11
CA GLY A 103 14.72 -10.54 2.68
C GLY A 103 13.51 -10.54 1.77
N ILE A 104 13.62 -10.03 0.53
CA ILE A 104 12.44 -9.91 -0.37
C ILE A 104 11.81 -11.27 -0.70
N ASN A 105 12.60 -12.34 -0.73
CA ASN A 105 12.13 -13.71 -0.95
C ASN A 105 11.33 -14.28 0.23
N GLN A 106 11.27 -13.56 1.35
CA GLN A 106 10.51 -13.95 2.54
C GLN A 106 9.25 -13.09 2.74
N ALA A 107 9.00 -12.12 1.86
CA ALA A 107 7.79 -11.32 1.83
C ALA A 107 6.58 -12.20 1.49
N ASP A 108 5.40 -11.81 1.98
CA ASP A 108 4.14 -12.48 1.65
C ASP A 108 3.56 -11.94 0.34
N VAL A 109 3.68 -10.62 0.13
CA VAL A 109 3.27 -9.93 -1.10
C VAL A 109 4.32 -8.92 -1.49
N VAL A 110 4.60 -8.80 -2.78
CA VAL A 110 5.48 -7.78 -3.34
C VAL A 110 4.75 -7.05 -4.46
N PHE A 111 4.60 -5.74 -4.30
CA PHE A 111 4.15 -4.84 -5.35
C PHE A 111 5.37 -4.17 -6.00
N GLU A 112 5.41 -4.14 -7.33
CA GLU A 112 6.38 -3.35 -8.08
C GLU A 112 5.70 -2.09 -8.64
N GLU A 113 6.22 -0.93 -8.25
CA GLU A 113 5.66 0.37 -8.62
C GLU A 113 6.69 1.20 -9.38
N LEU A 114 6.24 1.86 -10.45
CA LEU A 114 7.04 2.89 -11.12
C LEU A 114 7.22 4.10 -10.21
N VAL A 115 8.43 4.61 -10.11
CA VAL A 115 8.77 5.82 -9.35
C VAL A 115 9.51 6.83 -10.23
N GLU A 116 10.10 7.88 -9.66
CA GLU A 116 10.78 8.91 -10.45
C GLU A 116 11.99 8.35 -11.20
N GLY A 117 12.27 8.91 -12.38
CA GLY A 117 13.43 8.56 -13.18
C GLY A 117 13.27 7.26 -13.97
N ASN A 118 12.03 6.79 -14.16
CA ASN A 118 11.71 5.59 -14.95
C ASN A 118 12.41 4.33 -14.41
N ILE A 119 12.47 4.22 -13.08
CA ILE A 119 12.87 3.01 -12.37
C ILE A 119 11.69 2.58 -11.51
N THR A 120 11.70 1.32 -11.07
CA THR A 120 10.72 0.82 -10.13
C THR A 120 11.27 0.78 -8.70
N ARG A 121 10.37 0.66 -7.74
CA ARG A 121 10.66 0.27 -6.35
C ARG A 121 9.62 -0.76 -5.92
N PHE A 122 9.99 -1.57 -4.94
CA PHE A 122 9.05 -2.51 -4.36
C PHE A 122 8.36 -1.92 -3.14
N ALA A 123 7.10 -2.29 -2.93
CA ALA A 123 6.43 -2.24 -1.64
C ALA A 123 6.15 -3.69 -1.24
N ALA A 124 6.83 -4.17 -0.19
CA ALA A 124 6.75 -5.55 0.24
C ALA A 124 6.02 -5.65 1.57
N ILE A 125 5.13 -6.63 1.69
CA ILE A 125 4.36 -6.92 2.90
C ILE A 125 4.97 -8.14 3.59
N PHE A 126 5.21 -8.00 4.90
CA PHE A 126 5.66 -9.06 5.80
C PHE A 126 4.65 -9.22 6.95
N HIS A 127 4.14 -10.43 7.12
CA HIS A 127 3.07 -10.73 8.09
C HIS A 127 2.97 -12.20 8.52
N SER A 128 3.36 -13.17 7.70
CA SER A 128 3.28 -14.59 8.05
C SER A 128 4.44 -15.04 8.95
N ARG A 129 5.64 -14.48 8.72
CA ARG A 129 6.89 -14.86 9.40
C ARG A 129 7.72 -13.66 9.89
N ASN A 130 8.78 -13.95 10.65
CA ASN A 130 9.77 -12.97 11.06
C ASN A 130 10.97 -13.03 10.10
N VAL A 131 11.50 -11.86 9.77
CA VAL A 131 12.63 -11.63 8.88
C VAL A 131 13.59 -10.64 9.53
N THR A 132 14.88 -10.97 9.53
CA THR A 132 15.95 -10.19 10.20
C THR A 132 16.45 -9.03 9.34
N ASP A 133 16.56 -9.25 8.02
CA ASP A 133 17.25 -8.36 7.10
C ASP A 133 16.33 -8.05 5.92
N ILE A 134 15.79 -6.85 5.90
CA ILE A 134 14.91 -6.35 4.85
C ILE A 134 15.49 -5.04 4.29
N GLY A 135 15.68 -4.98 2.98
CA GLY A 135 16.09 -3.75 2.30
C GLY A 135 16.72 -3.97 0.92
N PRO A 136 17.38 -2.95 0.34
CA PRO A 136 17.61 -1.65 0.94
C PRO A 136 16.31 -0.84 1.10
N VAL A 137 16.03 -0.32 2.29
CA VAL A 137 14.82 0.48 2.52
C VAL A 137 14.92 1.83 1.82
N ARG A 138 13.83 2.27 1.18
CA ARG A 138 13.80 3.48 0.36
C ARG A 138 12.63 4.41 0.64
N SER A 139 12.65 5.54 -0.07
CA SER A 139 11.72 6.64 0.15
C SER A 139 10.30 6.29 -0.28
N ALA A 140 9.33 6.68 0.56
CA ALA A 140 7.90 6.59 0.30
C ALA A 140 7.48 7.48 -0.89
N ARG A 141 6.38 7.11 -1.53
CA ARG A 141 5.70 7.79 -2.64
C ARG A 141 4.19 7.78 -2.42
N THR A 142 3.50 8.69 -3.09
CA THR A 142 2.03 8.77 -3.04
C THR A 142 1.34 7.51 -3.55
N GLY A 143 1.99 6.72 -4.41
CA GLY A 143 1.49 5.41 -4.83
C GLY A 143 1.30 4.45 -3.66
N ASP A 144 2.12 4.55 -2.61
CA ASP A 144 2.05 3.67 -1.44
C ASP A 144 0.74 3.85 -0.66
N PHE A 145 0.06 5.01 -0.77
CA PHE A 145 -1.09 5.35 0.08
C PHE A 145 -2.28 4.42 -0.18
N HIS A 146 -2.52 4.08 -1.44
CA HIS A 146 -3.54 3.11 -1.80
C HIS A 146 -3.20 1.72 -1.29
N LEU A 147 -1.92 1.33 -1.23
CA LEU A 147 -1.55 0.04 -0.65
C LEU A 147 -1.81 0.03 0.85
N LEU A 148 -1.45 1.11 1.56
CA LEU A 148 -1.64 1.24 3.00
C LEU A 148 -3.12 1.18 3.40
N SER A 149 -3.99 1.89 2.67
CA SER A 149 -5.42 1.96 3.00
C SER A 149 -6.16 0.61 2.86
N ASN A 150 -5.59 -0.37 2.16
CA ASN A 150 -6.15 -1.71 2.04
C ASN A 150 -5.75 -2.66 3.19
N LEU A 151 -4.97 -2.19 4.18
CA LEU A 151 -4.36 -3.04 5.21
C LEU A 151 -4.85 -2.75 6.63
N ASN A 152 -6.02 -2.12 6.78
CA ASN A 152 -6.51 -1.54 8.04
C ASN A 152 -5.51 -0.52 8.60
N THR A 153 -4.82 -0.82 9.69
CA THR A 153 -3.79 0.06 10.29
C THR A 153 -2.42 -0.63 10.23
N PRO A 154 -1.74 -0.66 9.07
CA PRO A 154 -0.45 -1.34 8.92
C PRO A 154 0.70 -0.60 9.60
N LEU A 155 1.83 -1.28 9.76
CA LEU A 155 3.12 -0.65 10.04
C LEU A 155 3.77 -0.26 8.71
N PHE A 156 4.24 0.98 8.58
CA PHE A 156 4.88 1.44 7.35
C PHE A 156 6.36 1.81 7.56
N GLY A 157 7.24 1.07 6.90
CA GLY A 157 8.68 1.31 6.88
C GLY A 157 9.15 2.00 5.60
N ASN A 158 9.95 3.05 5.75
CA ASN A 158 10.54 3.79 4.63
C ASN A 158 11.78 4.56 5.09
N SER A 159 12.56 5.08 4.14
CA SER A 159 13.75 5.90 4.40
C SER A 159 13.45 7.41 4.39
N GLY A 160 12.20 7.81 4.65
CA GLY A 160 11.69 9.17 4.44
C GLY A 160 11.02 9.35 3.07
N GLY A 161 10.92 10.59 2.61
CA GLY A 161 10.24 10.93 1.35
C GLY A 161 10.40 12.41 1.03
N ASN A 162 9.89 12.84 -0.13
CA ASN A 162 9.77 14.27 -0.38
C ASN A 162 8.85 14.90 0.70
N PRO A 163 9.11 16.14 1.18
CA PRO A 163 8.29 16.77 2.21
C PRO A 163 6.78 16.76 1.96
N THR A 164 6.34 16.90 0.70
CA THR A 164 4.92 16.82 0.34
C THR A 164 4.37 15.42 0.57
N VAL A 165 5.10 14.38 0.18
CA VAL A 165 4.69 12.98 0.40
C VAL A 165 4.60 12.71 1.90
N MET A 166 5.63 13.10 2.67
CA MET A 166 5.65 12.85 4.12
C MET A 166 4.54 13.61 4.86
N ARG A 167 4.17 14.80 4.38
CA ARG A 167 3.04 15.55 4.95
C ARG A 167 1.71 14.85 4.68
N LEU A 168 1.47 14.42 3.44
CA LEU A 168 0.23 13.72 3.07
C LEU A 168 0.12 12.36 3.76
N LEU A 169 1.25 11.69 3.97
CA LEU A 169 1.29 10.41 4.68
C LEU A 169 0.73 10.51 6.12
N ASN A 170 0.75 11.68 6.75
CA ASN A 170 0.16 11.86 8.09
C ASN A 170 -1.38 11.77 8.11
N ASP A 171 -2.02 11.87 6.94
CA ASP A 171 -3.47 11.79 6.80
C ASP A 171 -3.94 10.34 6.53
N GLU A 172 -3.01 9.40 6.32
CA GLU A 172 -3.30 7.98 6.10
C GLU A 172 -3.41 7.21 7.43
N ASP A 173 -4.24 6.17 7.48
CA ASP A 173 -4.41 5.33 8.68
C ASP A 173 -3.31 4.25 8.74
N MET A 174 -2.15 4.60 9.29
CA MET A 174 -1.03 3.69 9.49
C MET A 174 -0.16 4.08 10.69
N ILE A 175 0.65 3.13 11.15
CA ILE A 175 1.74 3.42 12.10
C ILE A 175 3.03 3.64 11.32
N LEU A 176 3.48 4.90 11.23
CA LEU A 176 4.72 5.25 10.57
C LEU A 176 5.94 4.84 11.43
N ILE A 177 6.71 3.87 10.93
CA ILE A 177 7.95 3.38 11.54
C ILE A 177 9.08 3.53 10.52
N GLY A 178 9.26 4.74 9.99
CA GLY A 178 10.34 5.07 9.04
C GLY A 178 11.69 5.34 9.70
N ASP A 179 12.78 5.24 8.95
CA ASP A 179 14.15 5.56 9.38
C ASP A 179 14.25 6.98 9.94
N THR A 180 13.59 7.94 9.28
CA THR A 180 13.54 9.33 9.74
C THR A 180 12.68 9.55 10.99
N ASN A 181 11.92 8.54 11.43
CA ASN A 181 11.01 8.61 12.57
C ASN A 181 11.57 7.89 13.79
N VAL A 182 12.04 6.65 13.62
CA VAL A 182 12.53 5.81 14.71
C VAL A 182 14.05 5.54 14.64
N GLY A 183 14.67 5.80 13.49
CA GLY A 183 16.11 5.67 13.28
C GLY A 183 16.67 4.35 13.77
N ARG A 184 17.75 4.42 14.56
CA ARG A 184 18.49 3.24 15.04
C ARG A 184 17.71 2.29 15.94
N ALA A 185 16.49 2.65 16.36
CA ALA A 185 15.61 1.72 17.06
C ALA A 185 15.13 0.57 16.15
N ALA A 186 14.99 0.80 14.85
CA ALA A 186 14.55 -0.22 13.88
C ALA A 186 15.36 -0.29 12.58
N TYR A 187 16.34 0.59 12.41
CA TYR A 187 17.11 0.70 11.18
C TYR A 187 18.61 0.65 11.42
N ARG A 188 19.33 0.03 10.48
CA ARG A 188 20.79 -0.03 10.49
C ARG A 188 21.34 0.10 9.07
N ARG A 189 22.62 0.44 8.96
CA ARG A 189 23.32 0.52 7.67
C ARG A 189 24.27 -0.67 7.56
N SER A 190 24.21 -1.37 6.43
CA SER A 190 25.22 -2.39 6.07
C SER A 190 26.47 -1.71 5.48
N ASP A 191 27.64 -2.25 5.78
CA ASP A 191 28.93 -1.88 5.18
C ASP A 191 29.20 -2.63 3.87
N GLU A 192 28.41 -3.66 3.54
CA GLU A 192 28.50 -4.40 2.28
C GLU A 192 28.17 -3.52 1.05
N ARG A 193 27.46 -2.41 1.25
CA ARG A 193 27.08 -1.47 0.17
C ARG A 193 27.19 -0.02 0.62
N SER A 194 27.43 0.85 -0.36
CA SER A 194 27.40 2.30 -0.17
C SER A 194 25.97 2.83 -0.03
N ALA A 195 25.82 3.91 0.74
CA ALA A 195 24.62 4.71 0.68
C ALA A 195 24.39 5.22 -0.76
N PRO A 196 23.13 5.31 -1.23
CA PRO A 196 21.90 5.10 -0.48
C PRO A 196 21.32 3.67 -0.53
N HIS A 197 22.09 2.66 -0.95
CA HIS A 197 21.63 1.28 -1.19
C HIS A 197 21.92 0.30 -0.06
N ASN A 198 22.01 0.78 1.18
CA ASN A 198 22.50 0.00 2.32
C ASN A 198 21.68 0.13 3.61
N LEU A 199 20.48 0.73 3.56
CA LEU A 199 19.59 0.82 4.72
C LEU A 199 18.84 -0.50 4.92
N LEU A 200 18.95 -1.09 6.09
CA LEU A 200 18.27 -2.32 6.47
C LEU A 200 17.33 -2.10 7.64
N THR A 201 16.29 -2.92 7.69
CA THR A 201 15.39 -3.08 8.85
C THR A 201 15.07 -4.56 9.04
N GLY A 202 14.30 -4.89 10.07
CA GLY A 202 13.86 -6.25 10.39
C GLY A 202 12.49 -6.22 11.06
N THR A 203 11.72 -7.29 10.89
CA THR A 203 10.36 -7.40 11.47
C THR A 203 10.37 -7.28 12.99
N GLY A 204 11.36 -7.86 13.68
CA GLY A 204 11.43 -7.85 15.13
C GLY A 204 11.56 -6.44 15.69
N GLU A 205 12.47 -5.64 15.13
CA GLU A 205 12.70 -4.26 15.54
C GLU A 205 11.54 -3.34 15.14
N ILE A 206 10.90 -3.60 14.00
CA ILE A 206 9.71 -2.87 13.56
C ILE A 206 8.54 -3.13 14.51
N TYR A 207 8.26 -4.38 14.88
CA TYR A 207 7.20 -4.69 15.84
C TYR A 207 7.53 -4.18 17.25
N ALA A 208 8.80 -4.18 17.66
CA ALA A 208 9.22 -3.56 18.91
C ALA A 208 8.98 -2.04 18.89
N ALA A 209 9.31 -1.35 17.81
CA ALA A 209 9.06 0.09 17.65
C ALA A 209 7.56 0.44 17.50
N ALA A 210 6.76 -0.52 17.04
CA ALA A 210 5.30 -0.37 16.98
C ALA A 210 4.69 -0.35 18.38
N ASP A 211 5.31 -1.01 19.37
CA ASP A 211 4.83 -1.07 20.75
C ASP A 211 3.36 -1.52 20.85
N GLY A 212 3.03 -2.59 20.13
CA GLY A 212 1.68 -3.15 20.09
C GLY A 212 0.65 -2.33 19.29
N ARG A 213 1.03 -1.20 18.68
CA ARG A 213 0.16 -0.44 17.78
C ARG A 213 -0.02 -1.13 16.43
N GLY A 214 -1.10 -0.77 15.75
CA GLY A 214 -1.49 -1.31 14.43
C GLY A 214 -2.68 -2.25 14.53
N GLY A 215 -3.23 -2.63 13.38
CA GLY A 215 -4.41 -3.48 13.27
C GLY A 215 -4.12 -4.73 12.45
N THR A 216 -4.80 -5.83 12.77
CA THR A 216 -4.79 -7.05 11.96
C THR A 216 -5.27 -6.72 10.55
N PRO A 217 -4.54 -7.08 9.48
CA PRO A 217 -4.96 -6.81 8.11
C PRO A 217 -6.14 -7.70 7.70
N PRO A 218 -6.93 -7.30 6.69
CA PRO A 218 -7.89 -8.20 6.06
C PRO A 218 -7.15 -9.29 5.26
N GLN A 219 -7.88 -10.34 4.88
CA GLN A 219 -7.39 -11.29 3.88
C GLN A 219 -7.34 -10.62 2.50
N MET A 220 -6.19 -10.70 1.83
CA MET A 220 -5.96 -9.99 0.57
C MET A 220 -6.46 -10.76 -0.65
N PHE A 221 -6.33 -12.09 -0.62
CA PHE A 221 -6.66 -12.96 -1.75
C PHE A 221 -7.62 -14.06 -1.33
N SER A 222 -8.43 -14.52 -2.29
CA SER A 222 -9.08 -15.83 -2.17
C SER A 222 -8.11 -16.89 -2.67
N TYR A 223 -8.03 -17.99 -1.94
CA TYR A 223 -7.20 -19.15 -2.30
C TYR A 223 -8.10 -20.29 -2.74
N ARG A 224 -7.62 -21.06 -3.70
CA ARG A 224 -8.23 -22.30 -4.16
C ARG A 224 -7.86 -23.41 -3.18
N ASP A 225 -8.80 -24.29 -2.87
CA ASP A 225 -8.48 -25.50 -2.11
C ASP A 225 -7.59 -26.44 -2.93
N ASP A 226 -6.82 -27.30 -2.26
CA ASP A 226 -5.88 -28.21 -2.96
C ASP A 226 -6.59 -29.10 -4.00
N ASP A 227 -7.81 -29.56 -3.69
CA ASP A 227 -8.63 -30.45 -4.51
C ASP A 227 -9.64 -29.74 -5.44
N GLU A 228 -9.78 -28.41 -5.35
CA GLU A 228 -10.71 -27.66 -6.20
C GLU A 228 -10.22 -27.61 -7.66
N SER A 229 -11.08 -27.88 -8.64
CA SER A 229 -10.65 -27.84 -10.05
C SER A 229 -10.36 -26.40 -10.51
N LEU A 230 -9.39 -26.24 -11.42
CA LEU A 230 -9.17 -24.94 -12.08
C LEU A 230 -10.44 -24.48 -12.83
N PRO A 231 -10.70 -23.16 -12.91
CA PRO A 231 -11.80 -22.64 -13.71
C PRO A 231 -11.70 -23.13 -15.16
N PRO A 232 -12.81 -23.47 -15.84
CA PRO A 232 -12.78 -23.93 -17.24
C PRO A 232 -12.14 -22.94 -18.23
N SER A 233 -12.10 -21.65 -17.86
CA SER A 233 -11.46 -20.58 -18.63
C SER A 233 -9.94 -20.46 -18.41
N ALA A 234 -9.36 -21.23 -17.48
CA ALA A 234 -7.94 -21.16 -17.18
C ALA A 234 -7.10 -21.59 -18.39
N GLN A 235 -6.06 -20.81 -18.69
CA GLN A 235 -5.11 -21.08 -19.76
C GLN A 235 -3.69 -21.11 -19.16
N PRO A 236 -2.84 -22.10 -19.52
CA PRO A 236 -1.47 -22.13 -19.05
C PRO A 236 -0.68 -20.97 -19.65
N VAL A 237 0.07 -20.25 -18.82
CA VAL A 237 1.00 -19.20 -19.23
C VAL A 237 2.39 -19.59 -18.74
N GLY A 238 3.39 -19.53 -19.63
CA GLY A 238 4.77 -19.86 -19.29
C GLY A 238 5.60 -18.64 -18.85
N VAL A 239 5.49 -17.53 -19.57
CA VAL A 239 6.25 -16.30 -19.31
C VAL A 239 5.33 -15.09 -19.50
N ILE A 240 5.46 -14.14 -18.59
CA ILE A 240 4.90 -12.79 -18.70
C ILE A 240 6.08 -11.84 -18.63
N GLU A 241 6.20 -10.97 -19.63
CA GLU A 241 7.19 -9.90 -19.65
C GLU A 241 6.47 -8.57 -19.46
N ILE A 242 6.98 -7.75 -18.53
CA ILE A 242 6.43 -6.43 -18.22
C ILE A 242 7.56 -5.42 -18.44
N ASP A 243 7.41 -4.59 -19.46
CA ASP A 243 8.33 -3.48 -19.73
C ASP A 243 7.81 -2.21 -19.05
N TYR A 244 8.47 -1.82 -17.96
CA TYR A 244 8.22 -0.56 -17.26
C TYR A 244 8.93 0.64 -17.92
N GLY A 245 9.77 0.40 -18.93
CA GLY A 245 10.75 1.33 -19.45
C GLY A 245 11.90 1.57 -18.46
N GLY A 246 12.96 2.23 -18.94
CA GLY A 246 14.12 2.64 -18.13
C GLY A 246 15.30 2.99 -19.02
N TYR A 247 16.32 3.68 -18.48
CA TYR A 247 17.58 3.85 -19.22
C TYR A 247 18.21 2.47 -19.46
N GLN A 248 18.43 2.12 -20.74
CA GLN A 248 19.35 1.06 -21.13
C GLN A 248 20.80 1.47 -20.86
#